data_AF-A0A353CQE0-F1
#
_entry.id   AF-A0A353CQE0-F1
#
_cell.length_a   1.000
_cell.length_b   1.000
_cell.length_c   1.000
_cell.angle_alpha   90.00
_cell.angle_beta   90.00
_cell.angle_gamma   90.00
#
_symmetry.space_group_name_H-M   'P 1'
#
loop_
_entity.id
_entity.type
_entity.pdbx_description
1 polymer ?
#
loop_
_entity_poly.entity_id
_entity_poly.type
_entity_poly.pdbx_seq_one_letter_code
_entity_poly.pdbx_strand_id
1 'polypeptide(L)'
;MAAKTLIINLNLALDKTVYVPCLRPHETYRLGPGVITLPGGKGVNMARALRSAGGSPVVAGFVAGHMGSLISSALRETGLKSMLFSHGGGESRLCFTLATAGGEAYNFNEEGAPVPLSAQRAFLSSAEKAARGTALSAVCGRRVRGLAKS
;
A
#
# COMPACT_ATOMS: atom_id res chain seq x y z
N MET A 1 19.86 -17.13 -9.11
CA MET A 1 18.55 -16.42 -9.13
C MET A 1 18.33 -15.79 -7.76
N ALA A 2 17.82 -14.56 -7.69
CA ALA A 2 17.51 -13.91 -6.41
C ALA A 2 16.41 -14.68 -5.66
N ALA A 3 16.57 -14.87 -4.36
CA ALA A 3 15.60 -15.56 -3.54
C ALA A 3 14.26 -14.79 -3.52
N LYS A 4 13.15 -15.50 -3.75
CA LYS A 4 11.81 -14.91 -3.78
C LYS A 4 11.36 -14.58 -2.36
N THR A 5 10.84 -13.37 -2.15
CA THR A 5 10.32 -12.90 -0.85
C THR A 5 8.85 -12.52 -0.97
N LEU A 6 8.00 -13.07 -0.10
CA LEU A 6 6.60 -12.66 0.00
C LEU A 6 6.48 -11.51 0.99
N ILE A 7 5.88 -10.39 0.59
CA ILE A 7 5.65 -9.24 1.47
C ILE A 7 4.15 -9.02 1.60
N ILE A 8 3.63 -9.28 2.79
CA ILE A 8 2.22 -9.15 3.13
C ILE A 8 1.98 -7.72 3.65
N ASN A 9 1.17 -6.95 2.93
CA ASN A 9 0.74 -5.60 3.30
C ASN A 9 -0.79 -5.56 3.32
N LEU A 10 -1.37 -5.78 4.50
CA LEU A 10 -2.82 -6.03 4.62
C LEU A 10 -3.67 -4.77 4.42
N ASN A 11 -3.09 -3.57 4.53
CA ASN A 11 -3.79 -2.30 4.33
C ASN A 11 -3.06 -1.42 3.30
N LEU A 12 -3.11 -1.87 2.04
CA LEU A 12 -2.56 -1.14 0.89
C LEU A 12 -3.20 0.24 0.76
N ALA A 13 -2.40 1.20 0.32
CA ALA A 13 -2.82 2.58 0.18
C ALA A 13 -2.44 3.14 -1.18
N LEU A 14 -3.08 4.23 -1.57
CA LEU A 14 -2.51 5.18 -2.51
C LEU A 14 -1.88 6.30 -1.67
N ASP A 15 -0.57 6.50 -1.80
CA ASP A 15 0.14 7.58 -1.11
C ASP A 15 0.21 8.80 -2.03
N LYS A 16 -0.32 9.93 -1.58
CA LYS A 16 -0.30 11.20 -2.29
C LYS A 16 0.49 12.24 -1.49
N THR A 17 1.61 12.69 -2.03
CA THR A 17 2.50 13.65 -1.37
C THR A 17 2.48 14.98 -2.13
N VAL A 18 2.37 16.07 -1.37
CA VAL A 18 2.35 17.43 -1.89
C VAL A 18 3.36 18.27 -1.13
N TYR A 19 3.95 19.24 -1.81
CA TYR A 19 4.93 20.16 -1.24
C TYR A 19 4.39 21.58 -1.31
N VAL A 20 4.47 22.30 -0.19
CA VAL A 20 4.11 23.72 -0.09
C VAL A 20 5.20 24.50 0.64
N PRO A 21 5.36 25.82 0.43
CA PRO A 21 6.37 26.58 1.16
C PRO A 21 6.12 26.58 2.69
N CYS A 22 4.87 26.82 3.10
CA CYS A 22 4.43 26.79 4.49
C CYS A 22 2.92 26.49 4.58
N LEU A 23 2.48 25.92 5.71
CA LEU A 23 1.07 25.69 6.01
C LEU A 23 0.53 26.81 6.90
N ARG A 24 -0.58 27.41 6.50
CA ARG A 24 -1.28 28.47 7.24
C ARG A 24 -2.76 28.09 7.40
N PRO A 25 -3.33 28.25 8.60
CA PRO A 25 -4.76 28.04 8.81
C PRO A 25 -5.60 28.89 7.85
N HIS A 26 -6.72 28.34 7.40
CA HIS A 26 -7.73 29.01 6.57
C HIS A 26 -7.30 29.40 5.15
N GLU A 27 -6.08 29.02 4.72
CA GLU A 27 -5.62 29.27 3.36
C GLU A 27 -6.06 28.19 2.35
N THR A 28 -6.16 28.60 1.09
CA THR A 28 -6.41 27.67 -0.04
C THR A 28 -5.15 27.46 -0.86
N TYR A 29 -4.79 26.20 -1.06
CA TYR A 29 -3.60 25.82 -1.82
C TYR A 29 -3.99 25.26 -3.19
N ARG A 30 -3.37 25.80 -4.25
CA ARG A 30 -3.40 25.24 -5.61
C ARG A 30 -2.10 24.48 -5.84
N LEU A 31 -2.21 23.17 -5.97
CA LEU A 31 -1.05 22.30 -6.09
C LEU A 31 -0.61 22.22 -7.56
N GLY A 32 0.67 22.46 -7.82
CA GLY A 32 1.27 22.39 -9.15
C GLY A 32 1.63 20.95 -9.59
N PRO A 33 2.37 20.78 -10.69
CA PRO A 33 2.71 19.47 -11.25
C PRO A 33 3.61 18.58 -10.36
N GLY A 34 4.16 19.11 -9.26
CA GLY A 34 5.00 18.38 -8.31
C GLY A 34 4.27 17.46 -7.34
N VAL A 35 2.98 17.17 -7.55
CA VAL A 35 2.21 16.22 -6.73
C VAL A 35 2.63 14.80 -7.07
N ILE A 36 3.09 14.05 -6.07
CA ILE A 36 3.56 12.68 -6.25
C ILE A 36 2.45 11.73 -5.78
N THR A 37 2.03 10.80 -6.65
CA THR A 37 1.07 9.75 -6.30
C THR A 37 1.68 8.39 -6.59
N LEU A 38 1.75 7.52 -5.58
CA LEU A 38 2.41 6.22 -5.66
C LEU A 38 1.62 5.14 -4.92
N PRO A 39 1.76 3.86 -5.30
CA PRO A 39 1.23 2.78 -4.48
C PRO A 39 1.99 2.72 -3.14
N GLY A 40 1.22 2.61 -2.08
CA GLY A 40 1.64 2.93 -0.72
C GLY A 40 1.44 1.82 0.30
N GLY A 41 1.95 2.10 1.49
CA GLY A 41 1.98 1.18 2.63
C GLY A 41 3.35 0.53 2.86
N LYS A 42 3.62 0.18 4.12
CA LYS A 42 4.96 -0.25 4.57
C LYS A 42 5.52 -1.42 3.77
N GLY A 43 4.68 -2.40 3.43
CA GLY A 43 5.13 -3.54 2.61
C GLY A 43 5.50 -3.15 1.17
N VAL A 44 4.83 -2.16 0.57
CA VAL A 44 5.21 -1.67 -0.76
C VAL A 44 6.56 -0.93 -0.69
N ASN A 45 6.77 -0.12 0.34
CA ASN A 45 8.05 0.57 0.57
C ASN A 45 9.19 -0.43 0.76
N MET A 46 8.98 -1.48 1.57
CA MET A 46 9.92 -2.59 1.73
C MET A 46 10.19 -3.30 0.42
N ALA A 47 9.16 -3.58 -0.39
CA ALA A 47 9.31 -4.23 -1.68
C ALA A 47 10.17 -3.39 -2.64
N ARG A 48 9.96 -2.07 -2.69
CA ARG A 48 10.83 -1.19 -3.49
C ARG A 48 12.27 -1.24 -3.02
N ALA A 49 12.52 -1.10 -1.71
CA ALA A 49 13.86 -1.16 -1.15
C ALA A 49 14.55 -2.51 -1.44
N LEU A 50 13.84 -3.62 -1.23
CA LEU A 50 14.36 -4.96 -1.47
C LEU A 50 14.66 -5.20 -2.95
N ARG A 51 13.81 -4.72 -3.87
CA ARG A 51 14.07 -4.82 -5.31
C ARG A 51 15.31 -4.00 -5.70
N SER A 52 15.47 -2.79 -5.18
CA SER A 52 16.67 -1.98 -5.43
C SER A 52 17.95 -2.63 -4.91
N ALA A 53 17.86 -3.46 -3.87
CA ALA A 53 18.95 -4.28 -3.36
C ALA A 53 19.17 -5.61 -4.13
N GLY A 54 18.50 -5.82 -5.27
CA GLY A 54 18.63 -7.02 -6.10
C GLY A 54 17.73 -8.20 -5.70
N GLY A 55 16.82 -8.01 -4.73
CA GLY A 55 15.85 -9.02 -4.32
C GLY A 55 14.67 -9.17 -5.30
N SER A 56 13.90 -10.25 -5.12
CA SER A 56 12.70 -10.54 -5.94
C SER A 56 11.41 -10.56 -5.09
N PRO A 57 10.90 -9.39 -4.67
CA PRO A 57 9.70 -9.29 -3.84
C PRO A 57 8.41 -9.59 -4.62
N VAL A 58 7.42 -10.14 -3.92
CA VAL A 58 6.01 -10.19 -4.34
C VAL A 58 5.16 -9.57 -3.24
N VAL A 59 4.44 -8.49 -3.55
CA VAL A 59 3.54 -7.83 -2.60
C VAL A 59 2.19 -8.52 -2.61
N ALA A 60 1.70 -8.95 -1.45
CA ALA A 60 0.36 -9.53 -1.30
C ALA A 60 -0.48 -8.69 -0.34
N GLY A 61 -1.77 -8.49 -0.65
CA GLY A 61 -2.65 -7.68 0.17
C GLY A 61 -4.04 -7.51 -0.41
N PHE A 62 -4.86 -6.72 0.27
CA PHE A 62 -6.23 -6.42 -0.14
C PHE A 62 -6.32 -5.10 -0.89
N VAL A 63 -7.19 -5.04 -1.88
CA VAL A 63 -7.58 -3.82 -2.58
C VAL A 63 -9.11 -3.75 -2.67
N ALA A 64 -9.68 -2.55 -2.66
CA ALA A 64 -11.13 -2.37 -2.66
C ALA A 64 -11.54 -1.16 -3.50
N GLY A 65 -12.63 -1.30 -4.24
CA GLY A 65 -13.25 -0.20 -4.99
C GLY A 65 -12.38 0.41 -6.09
N HIS A 66 -12.67 1.67 -6.42
CA HIS A 66 -11.95 2.44 -7.44
C HIS A 66 -10.48 2.72 -7.03
N MET A 67 -10.25 3.09 -5.77
CA MET A 67 -8.91 3.27 -5.20
C MET A 67 -8.09 1.99 -5.31
N GLY A 68 -8.71 0.83 -5.08
CA GLY A 68 -8.08 -0.47 -5.25
C GLY A 68 -7.62 -0.72 -6.69
N SER A 69 -8.41 -0.30 -7.67
CA SER A 69 -8.04 -0.37 -9.10
C SER A 69 -6.87 0.55 -9.44
N LEU A 70 -6.83 1.77 -8.87
CA LEU A 70 -5.71 2.70 -9.04
C LEU A 70 -4.43 2.15 -8.41
N ILE A 71 -4.49 1.62 -7.18
CA ILE A 71 -3.35 0.99 -6.50
C ILE A 71 -2.81 -0.19 -7.32
N SER A 72 -3.72 -1.03 -7.83
CA SER A 72 -3.34 -2.18 -8.66
C SER A 72 -2.63 -1.75 -9.94
N SER A 73 -3.07 -0.64 -10.55
CA SER A 73 -2.46 -0.10 -11.77
C SER A 73 -1.10 0.54 -11.48
N ALA A 74 -1.02 1.37 -10.44
CA ALA A 74 0.21 2.00 -10.03
C ALA A 74 1.28 0.96 -9.60
N LEU A 75 0.89 -0.14 -8.94
CA LEU A 75 1.80 -1.24 -8.65
C LEU A 75 2.38 -1.88 -9.92
N ARG A 76 1.55 -2.12 -10.95
CA ARG A 76 2.04 -2.64 -12.24
C ARG A 76 3.02 -1.69 -12.91
N GLU A 77 2.74 -0.39 -12.89
CA GLU A 77 3.62 0.64 -13.45
C GLU A 77 4.98 0.68 -12.76
N THR A 78 5.05 0.41 -11.45
CA THR A 78 6.34 0.28 -10.76
C THR A 78 7.14 -0.95 -11.20
N GLY A 79 6.50 -1.95 -11.83
CA GLY A 79 7.10 -3.26 -12.17
C GLY A 79 7.23 -4.21 -10.97
N LEU A 80 6.61 -3.90 -9.82
CA LEU A 80 6.55 -4.83 -8.69
C LEU A 80 5.55 -5.94 -8.98
N LYS A 81 5.95 -7.19 -8.72
CA LYS A 81 5.02 -8.33 -8.74
C LYS A 81 4.07 -8.24 -7.56
N SER A 82 2.79 -8.48 -7.80
CA SER A 82 1.77 -8.42 -6.74
C SER A 82 0.73 -9.53 -6.84
N MET A 83 0.23 -9.97 -5.69
CA MET A 83 -0.88 -10.91 -5.52
C MET A 83 -1.99 -10.20 -4.72
N LEU A 84 -2.88 -9.53 -5.44
CA LEU A 84 -3.89 -8.64 -4.85
C LEU A 84 -5.27 -9.31 -4.79
N PHE A 85 -5.96 -9.13 -3.66
CA PHE A 85 -7.30 -9.67 -3.43
C PHE A 85 -8.30 -8.52 -3.40
N SER A 86 -9.07 -8.41 -4.48
CA SER A 86 -10.12 -7.38 -4.60
C SER A 86 -11.37 -7.75 -3.82
N HIS A 87 -12.00 -6.78 -3.16
CA HIS A 87 -13.31 -6.96 -2.53
C HIS A 87 -14.18 -5.70 -2.65
N GLY A 88 -15.50 -5.88 -2.57
CA GLY A 88 -16.50 -4.80 -2.65
C GLY A 88 -16.83 -4.13 -1.32
N GLY A 89 -15.92 -4.16 -0.34
CA GLY A 89 -16.21 -3.68 1.03
C GLY A 89 -16.20 -2.16 1.20
N GLY A 90 -16.00 -1.40 0.12
CA GLY A 90 -15.75 0.04 0.10
C GLY A 90 -14.49 0.36 -0.72
N GLU A 91 -13.73 1.35 -0.27
CA GLU A 91 -12.52 1.83 -0.95
C GLU A 91 -11.23 1.49 -0.16
N SER A 92 -10.16 1.18 -0.88
CA SER A 92 -8.81 1.20 -0.32
C SER A 92 -8.44 2.62 0.13
N ARG A 93 -7.64 2.73 1.19
CA ARG A 93 -7.31 4.02 1.79
C ARG A 93 -6.45 4.92 0.92
N LEU A 94 -6.73 6.22 0.96
CA LEU A 94 -5.82 7.29 0.56
C LEU A 94 -4.99 7.75 1.77
N CYS A 95 -3.69 7.91 1.57
CA CYS A 95 -2.79 8.52 2.54
C CYS A 95 -2.21 9.79 1.94
N PHE A 96 -2.56 10.93 2.52
CA PHE A 96 -2.14 12.24 2.03
C PHE A 96 -1.07 12.82 2.94
N THR A 97 0.07 13.18 2.36
CA THR A 97 1.18 13.83 3.06
C THR A 97 1.38 15.23 2.50
N LEU A 98 1.33 16.23 3.38
CA LEU A 98 1.74 17.60 3.05
C LEU A 98 3.08 17.86 3.71
N ALA A 99 4.10 18.15 2.91
CA ALA A 99 5.43 18.54 3.36
C ALA A 99 5.66 20.04 3.16
N THR A 100 6.28 20.69 4.14
CA THR A 100 6.65 22.11 4.06
C THR A 100 8.14 22.29 3.73
N ALA A 101 8.53 23.46 3.21
CA ALA A 101 9.95 23.78 2.98
C ALA A 101 10.76 23.84 4.30
N GLY A 102 10.08 24.07 5.44
CA GLY A 102 10.67 24.02 6.78
C GLY A 102 10.91 22.59 7.31
N GLY A 103 10.57 21.56 6.54
CA GLY A 103 10.77 20.15 6.91
C GLY A 103 9.63 19.52 7.72
N GLU A 104 8.52 20.24 7.93
CA GLU A 104 7.35 19.68 8.61
C GLU A 104 6.58 18.75 7.67
N ALA A 105 5.96 17.70 8.24
CA ALA A 105 5.13 16.77 7.50
C ALA A 105 3.81 16.50 8.22
N TYR A 106 2.70 16.77 7.54
CA TYR A 106 1.35 16.54 8.03
C TYR A 106 0.75 15.34 7.29
N ASN A 107 0.32 14.33 8.05
CA ASN A 107 -0.10 13.04 7.51
C ASN A 107 -1.57 12.79 7.79
N PHE A 108 -2.38 12.68 6.73
CA PHE A 108 -3.81 12.38 6.78
C PHE A 108 -4.01 10.99 6.21
N ASN A 109 -4.31 10.03 7.09
CA ASN A 109 -4.37 8.62 6.73
C ASN A 109 -5.79 8.10 6.95
N GLU A 110 -6.44 7.67 5.88
CA GLU A 110 -7.69 6.91 6.01
C GLU A 110 -7.41 5.52 6.63
N GLU A 111 -8.43 4.94 7.27
CA GLU A 111 -8.33 3.61 7.88
C GLU A 111 -8.42 2.47 6.85
N GLY A 112 -9.16 2.69 5.75
CA GLY A 112 -9.45 1.70 4.72
C GLY A 112 -10.71 0.85 5.03
N ALA A 113 -11.29 0.27 3.98
CA ALA A 113 -12.53 -0.49 4.06
C ALA A 113 -12.38 -1.86 4.76
N PRO A 114 -13.27 -2.25 5.68
CA PRO A 114 -13.28 -3.58 6.29
C PRO A 114 -13.25 -4.70 5.24
N VAL A 115 -12.46 -5.73 5.50
CA VAL A 115 -12.28 -6.85 4.55
C VAL A 115 -13.31 -7.95 4.85
N PRO A 116 -14.16 -8.36 3.90
CA PRO A 116 -15.11 -9.46 4.09
C PRO A 116 -14.41 -10.79 4.40
N LEU A 117 -15.04 -11.64 5.22
CA LEU A 117 -14.48 -12.96 5.60
C LEU A 117 -14.15 -13.85 4.40
N SER A 118 -14.93 -13.77 3.32
CA SER A 118 -14.66 -14.49 2.06
C SER A 118 -13.31 -14.10 1.45
N ALA A 119 -13.02 -12.81 1.39
CA ALA A 119 -11.73 -12.29 0.91
C ALA A 119 -10.58 -12.68 1.86
N GLN A 120 -10.81 -12.63 3.18
CA GLN A 120 -9.82 -13.07 4.17
C GLN A 120 -9.43 -14.55 3.98
N ARG A 121 -10.42 -15.44 3.80
CA ARG A 121 -10.18 -16.87 3.57
C ARG A 121 -9.43 -17.14 2.26
N ALA A 122 -9.83 -16.46 1.18
CA ALA A 122 -9.17 -16.58 -0.12
C ALA A 122 -7.70 -16.11 -0.06
N PHE A 123 -7.45 -14.99 0.62
CA PHE A 123 -6.10 -14.48 0.86
C PHE A 123 -5.25 -15.47 1.64
N LEU A 124 -5.74 -15.98 2.79
CA LEU A 124 -4.99 -16.91 3.64
C LEU A 124 -4.57 -18.17 2.86
N SER A 125 -5.51 -18.82 2.16
CA SER A 125 -5.20 -20.02 1.37
C SER A 125 -4.11 -19.79 0.32
N SER A 126 -4.13 -18.61 -0.32
CA SER A 126 -3.16 -18.26 -1.36
C SER A 126 -1.82 -17.81 -0.78
N ALA A 127 -1.85 -17.05 0.31
CA ALA A 127 -0.66 -16.59 1.02
C ALA A 127 0.13 -17.77 1.59
N GLU A 128 -0.54 -18.77 2.17
CA GLU A 128 0.09 -20.00 2.66
C GLU A 128 0.79 -20.78 1.53
N LYS A 129 0.11 -20.94 0.38
CA LYS A 129 0.69 -21.57 -0.81
C LYS A 129 1.90 -20.79 -1.32
N ALA A 130 1.80 -19.47 -1.39
CA ALA A 130 2.88 -18.60 -1.85
C ALA A 130 4.09 -18.65 -0.89
N ALA A 131 3.85 -18.63 0.42
CA ALA A 131 4.89 -18.64 1.44
C ALA A 131 5.78 -19.90 1.35
N ARG A 132 5.19 -21.08 1.07
CA ARG A 132 5.94 -22.34 0.85
C ARG A 132 6.92 -22.26 -0.33
N GLY A 133 6.67 -21.38 -1.30
CA GLY A 133 7.54 -21.16 -2.46
C GLY A 133 8.47 -19.95 -2.33
N THR A 134 8.67 -19.43 -1.11
CA THR A 134 9.56 -18.28 -0.85
C THR A 134 10.60 -18.63 0.20
N ALA A 135 11.78 -18.01 0.09
CA ALA A 135 12.82 -18.16 1.11
C ALA A 135 12.54 -17.33 2.37
N LEU A 136 11.75 -16.27 2.22
CA LEU A 136 11.37 -15.36 3.30
C LEU A 136 9.95 -14.83 3.08
N SER A 137 9.21 -14.67 4.17
CA SER A 137 7.95 -13.93 4.21
C SER A 137 8.04 -12.81 5.24
N ALA A 138 7.53 -11.63 4.91
CA ALA A 138 7.45 -10.49 5.81
C ALA A 138 6.02 -9.97 5.90
N VAL A 139 5.55 -9.65 7.10
CA VAL A 139 4.25 -8.99 7.31
C VAL A 139 4.53 -7.56 7.75
N CYS A 140 4.04 -6.59 6.98
CA CYS A 140 4.39 -5.20 7.15
C CYS A 140 3.14 -4.32 7.18
N GLY A 141 3.21 -3.23 7.95
CA GLY A 141 2.14 -2.24 7.99
C GLY A 141 1.07 -2.53 9.03
N ARG A 142 0.02 -1.71 8.98
CA ARG A 142 -1.16 -1.91 9.82
C ARG A 142 -2.13 -2.87 9.14
N ARG A 143 -2.94 -3.53 9.96
CA ARG A 143 -4.08 -4.33 9.51
C ARG A 143 -5.25 -3.41 9.18
N VAL A 144 -6.13 -3.88 8.30
CA VAL A 144 -7.45 -3.27 8.15
C VAL A 144 -8.31 -3.62 9.36
N ARG A 145 -9.26 -2.75 9.73
CA ARG A 145 -10.22 -3.07 10.78
C ARG A 145 -11.09 -4.25 10.35
N GLY A 146 -11.42 -5.13 11.30
CA GLY A 146 -12.33 -6.27 11.06
C GLY A 146 -11.67 -7.55 10.52
N LEU A 147 -10.33 -7.61 10.45
CA LEU A 147 -9.65 -8.89 10.26
C LEU A 147 -9.91 -9.81 11.46
N ALA A 148 -10.37 -11.03 11.18
CA ALA A 148 -10.63 -12.02 12.21
C ALA A 148 -9.34 -12.34 12.99
N LYS A 149 -9.49 -12.59 14.30
CA LYS A 149 -8.41 -13.20 15.09
C LYS A 149 -8.43 -14.69 14.75
N SER A 150 -7.32 -15.19 14.21
CA SER A 150 -7.04 -16.63 14.08
C SER A 150 -6.85 -17.24 15.46
#